data_AF-A0A7J7KPA9-F1
#
_entry.id   AF-A0A7J7KPA9-F1
#
_cell.length_a   1.000
_cell.length_b   1.000
_cell.length_c   1.000
_cell.angle_alpha   90.00
_cell.angle_beta   90.00
_cell.angle_gamma   90.00
#
_symmetry.space_group_name_H-M   'P 1'
#
loop_
_entity.id
_entity.type
_entity.pdbx_description
1 polymer ?
#
loop_
_entity_poly.entity_id
_entity_poly.type
_entity_poly.pdbx_seq_one_letter_code
_entity_poly.pdbx_strand_id
1 'polypeptide(L)'
;MLCCLKVCKCTECTSGEQQSVRESIYGQWVDVLVDDQFPCLRDGSLAFCKAKRKQLWVPLIEKALAKLHGSYGALTSGTTQEGLAILTGFSCESYDFETLEMSEALSEEHDLLWARLLSSVEPGLLMGCSCGRRSMTEEEFSRVGLVRNHAYSILDVKFVQGERLIRLRNTWGKFSWTGNWCEYSECWNLVPENERNKLMTKGAADGLFWISFTDWLKYFNAVYICFVREGWHETRVRGVFPNGHSEKLTVSRLAIFDRSEVDLSLHQQSSRGHKTRDIVDLLLLVFDDRWRLVAHNNRKLRNHVTCSTILEPGYYTVYCLSFTQWQVKKPIEYTLACHSHHAIYMEDIDLPVENIAMALIQFALKKGVPAMCDSLGSMYTYTLNKGWSGQLTLAVNNNPVNFLHIKSDLTQSVNLVSTRGVCTIDVIPPRHRQIINISTQLETTASYSLRCKQSFLSSHIPQPGRWGASSTHTPNITPLTKSIHSPIPSHYF
;
A
#
# COMPACT_ATOMS: atom_id res chain seq x y z
N MET A 1 -18.25 10.73 -12.07
CA MET A 1 -18.63 10.14 -10.77
C MET A 1 -19.76 9.10 -10.87
N LEU A 2 -20.82 9.30 -11.68
CA LEU A 2 -21.91 8.30 -11.86
C LEU A 2 -21.55 7.09 -12.75
N CYS A 3 -20.44 7.11 -13.51
CA CYS A 3 -20.08 5.99 -14.40
C CYS A 3 -19.51 4.75 -13.66
N CYS A 4 -18.92 4.90 -12.48
CA CYS A 4 -18.31 3.77 -11.75
C CYS A 4 -19.32 3.03 -10.86
N LEU A 5 -20.35 3.72 -10.36
CA LEU A 5 -21.41 3.15 -9.54
C LEU A 5 -22.57 2.69 -10.43
N LYS A 6 -22.48 1.46 -10.94
CA LYS A 6 -23.60 0.80 -11.61
C LYS A 6 -24.53 0.20 -10.56
N VAL A 7 -25.51 0.99 -10.12
CA VAL A 7 -26.72 0.43 -9.52
C VAL A 7 -27.63 0.06 -10.68
N CYS A 8 -27.66 -1.22 -11.03
CA CYS A 8 -28.47 -1.72 -12.13
C CYS A 8 -29.67 -2.48 -11.60
N LYS A 9 -30.83 -2.26 -12.22
CA LYS A 9 -31.99 -3.12 -12.04
C LYS A 9 -31.66 -4.49 -12.64
N CYS A 10 -31.78 -5.56 -11.85
CA CYS A 10 -31.50 -6.91 -12.34
C CYS A 10 -32.45 -7.24 -13.51
N THR A 11 -31.91 -7.54 -14.69
CA THR A 11 -32.68 -7.85 -15.90
C THR A 11 -33.19 -9.30 -15.94
N GLU A 12 -32.68 -10.16 -15.05
CA GLU A 12 -33.04 -11.58 -14.98
C GLU A 12 -34.09 -11.90 -13.90
N CYS A 13 -34.42 -10.93 -13.03
CA CYS A 13 -35.45 -11.11 -12.01
C CYS A 13 -36.82 -10.67 -12.55
N THR A 14 -37.74 -11.64 -12.68
CA THR A 14 -39.14 -11.40 -13.06
C THR A 14 -39.97 -10.69 -11.98
N SER A 15 -39.47 -10.58 -10.74
CA SER A 15 -39.99 -9.69 -9.70
C SER A 15 -39.03 -8.50 -9.51
N GLY A 16 -39.54 -7.28 -9.66
CA GLY A 16 -38.73 -6.04 -9.61
C GLY A 16 -38.19 -5.64 -8.24
N GLU A 17 -37.84 -6.60 -7.38
CA GLU A 17 -37.59 -6.43 -5.94
C GLU A 17 -36.09 -6.43 -5.55
N GLN A 18 -35.17 -6.62 -6.51
CA GLN A 18 -33.73 -6.69 -6.22
C GLN A 18 -32.91 -5.71 -7.07
N GLN A 19 -32.00 -4.99 -6.40
CA GLN A 19 -31.03 -4.07 -6.98
C GLN A 19 -29.64 -4.71 -6.93
N SER A 20 -28.84 -4.52 -7.98
CA SER A 20 -27.44 -4.95 -7.99
C SER A 20 -26.53 -3.76 -7.73
N VAL A 21 -25.60 -3.90 -6.78
CA VAL A 21 -24.52 -2.94 -6.50
C VAL A 21 -23.19 -3.64 -6.74
N ARG A 22 -22.31 -3.01 -7.52
CA ARG A 22 -20.96 -3.52 -7.78
C ARG A 22 -19.93 -2.81 -6.89
N GLU A 23 -19.15 -3.59 -6.15
CA GLU A 23 -18.15 -3.10 -5.19
C GLU A 23 -16.81 -3.83 -5.36
N SER A 24 -15.69 -3.11 -5.20
CA SER A 24 -14.34 -3.68 -5.32
C SER A 24 -13.82 -4.13 -3.94
N ILE A 25 -14.04 -5.40 -3.61
CA ILE A 25 -13.63 -6.00 -2.34
C ILE A 25 -12.29 -6.71 -2.49
N TYR A 26 -11.29 -6.26 -1.74
CA TYR A 26 -9.91 -6.80 -1.77
C TYR A 26 -9.31 -6.86 -3.18
N GLY A 27 -9.61 -5.83 -3.98
CA GLY A 27 -9.17 -5.72 -5.36
C GLY A 27 -10.02 -6.48 -6.39
N GLN A 28 -11.12 -7.15 -5.99
CA GLN A 28 -12.02 -7.86 -6.89
C GLN A 28 -13.38 -7.18 -6.99
N TRP A 29 -13.90 -7.03 -8.20
CA TRP A 29 -15.28 -6.58 -8.39
C TRP A 29 -16.26 -7.69 -8.02
N VAL A 30 -17.17 -7.38 -7.10
CA VAL A 30 -18.22 -8.27 -6.63
C VAL A 30 -19.56 -7.61 -6.90
N ASP A 31 -20.45 -8.33 -7.59
CA ASP A 31 -21.83 -7.92 -7.77
C ASP A 31 -22.68 -8.42 -6.59
N VAL A 32 -23.29 -7.49 -5.86
CA VAL A 32 -24.08 -7.77 -4.67
C VAL A 32 -25.54 -7.45 -4.94
N LEU A 33 -26.38 -8.48 -4.88
CA LEU A 33 -27.83 -8.33 -4.95
C LEU A 33 -28.39 -7.94 -3.58
N VAL A 34 -29.16 -6.87 -3.52
CA VAL A 34 -29.85 -6.39 -2.32
C VAL A 34 -31.31 -6.08 -2.62
N ASP A 35 -32.21 -6.40 -1.69
CA ASP A 35 -33.60 -5.97 -1.73
C ASP A 35 -33.77 -4.51 -1.27
N ASP A 36 -34.99 -3.99 -1.29
CA ASP A 36 -35.36 -2.61 -0.93
C ASP A 36 -35.82 -2.42 0.53
N GLN A 37 -35.66 -3.43 1.39
CA GLN A 37 -36.00 -3.31 2.82
C GLN A 37 -34.84 -2.65 3.59
N PHE A 38 -35.11 -1.50 4.20
CA PHE A 38 -34.09 -0.78 4.97
C PHE A 38 -34.43 -0.75 6.46
N PRO A 39 -33.40 -0.81 7.34
CA PRO A 39 -33.58 -0.51 8.74
C PRO A 39 -34.06 0.95 8.93
N CYS A 40 -35.19 1.11 9.60
CA CYS A 40 -35.79 2.40 9.90
C CYS A 40 -35.92 2.60 11.42
N LEU A 41 -35.84 3.86 11.85
CA LEU A 41 -36.20 4.28 13.20
C LEU A 41 -37.71 4.23 13.39
N ARG A 42 -38.17 4.41 14.63
CA ARG A 42 -39.62 4.37 14.97
C ARG A 42 -40.44 5.43 14.24
N ASP A 43 -39.81 6.52 13.81
CA ASP A 43 -40.44 7.60 13.04
C ASP A 43 -40.51 7.31 11.52
N GLY A 44 -40.07 6.13 11.08
CA GLY A 44 -40.04 5.72 9.68
C GLY A 44 -38.87 6.31 8.88
N SER A 45 -37.98 7.08 9.50
CA SER A 45 -36.76 7.56 8.83
C SER A 45 -35.69 6.45 8.81
N LEU A 46 -34.83 6.45 7.78
CA LEU A 46 -33.74 5.48 7.69
C LEU A 46 -32.84 5.54 8.93
N ALA A 47 -32.40 4.40 9.44
CA ALA A 47 -31.55 4.33 10.63
C ALA A 47 -30.08 4.67 10.33
N PHE A 48 -29.62 4.39 9.11
CA PHE A 48 -28.22 4.55 8.69
C PHE A 48 -28.05 5.68 7.67
N CYS A 49 -27.24 5.51 6.62
CA CYS A 49 -26.91 6.57 5.68
C CYS A 49 -28.17 7.17 5.01
N LYS A 50 -28.11 8.49 4.78
CA LYS A 50 -29.17 9.27 4.14
C LYS A 50 -28.57 10.16 3.07
N ALA A 51 -29.16 10.17 1.88
CA ALA A 51 -28.82 11.14 0.85
C ALA A 51 -29.77 12.34 0.90
N LYS A 52 -29.29 13.51 0.45
CA LYS A 52 -30.17 14.67 0.21
C LYS A 52 -31.28 14.25 -0.76
N ARG A 53 -32.46 14.87 -0.61
CA ARG A 53 -33.65 14.64 -1.47
C ARG A 53 -34.16 13.18 -1.48
N LYS A 54 -33.96 12.44 -0.37
CA LYS A 54 -34.47 11.07 -0.18
C LYS A 54 -34.03 10.08 -1.28
N GLN A 55 -32.83 10.26 -1.83
CA GLN A 55 -32.27 9.32 -2.81
C GLN A 55 -31.81 8.02 -2.12
N LEU A 56 -32.11 6.86 -2.72
CA LEU A 56 -31.83 5.55 -2.12
C LEU A 56 -30.48 4.93 -2.55
N TRP A 57 -29.77 5.52 -3.51
CA TRP A 57 -28.52 4.95 -4.01
C TRP A 57 -27.42 4.86 -2.93
N VAL A 58 -27.34 5.82 -2.01
CA VAL A 58 -26.38 5.76 -0.88
C VAL A 58 -26.74 4.65 0.12
N PRO A 59 -27.99 4.57 0.63
CA PRO A 59 -28.42 3.43 1.46
C PRO A 59 -28.21 2.07 0.82
N LEU A 60 -28.42 1.94 -0.51
CA LEU A 60 -28.22 0.68 -1.24
C LEU A 60 -26.75 0.24 -1.22
N ILE A 61 -25.82 1.16 -1.43
CA ILE A 61 -24.37 0.88 -1.35
C ILE A 61 -24.01 0.45 0.07
N GLU A 62 -24.42 1.21 1.09
CA GLU A 62 -24.15 0.84 2.48
C GLU A 62 -24.73 -0.54 2.84
N LYS A 63 -25.93 -0.86 2.35
CA LYS A 63 -26.58 -2.16 2.53
C LYS A 63 -25.80 -3.29 1.85
N ALA A 64 -25.34 -3.09 0.62
CA ALA A 64 -24.55 -4.07 -0.12
C ALA A 64 -23.24 -4.38 0.64
N LEU A 65 -22.55 -3.34 1.09
CA LEU A 65 -21.34 -3.47 1.89
C LEU A 65 -21.61 -4.15 3.24
N ALA A 66 -22.70 -3.79 3.92
CA ALA A 66 -23.13 -4.43 5.17
C ALA A 66 -23.40 -5.93 4.98
N LYS A 67 -24.03 -6.31 3.85
CA LYS A 67 -24.30 -7.70 3.49
C LYS A 67 -22.99 -8.47 3.27
N LEU A 68 -22.02 -7.89 2.57
CA LEU A 68 -20.70 -8.49 2.35
C LEU A 68 -19.92 -8.72 3.64
N HIS A 69 -20.00 -7.78 4.59
CA HIS A 69 -19.35 -7.88 5.89
C HIS A 69 -20.22 -8.54 6.98
N GLY A 70 -21.40 -9.03 6.64
CA GLY A 70 -22.31 -9.79 7.49
C GLY A 70 -23.30 -8.98 8.34
N SER A 71 -23.04 -7.69 8.60
CA SER A 71 -24.00 -6.80 9.27
C SER A 71 -23.62 -5.32 9.13
N TYR A 72 -24.58 -4.41 9.37
CA TYR A 72 -24.31 -2.97 9.48
C TYR A 72 -23.30 -2.65 10.60
N GLY A 73 -23.32 -3.40 11.71
CA GLY A 73 -22.36 -3.22 12.80
C GLY A 73 -20.91 -3.45 12.37
N ALA A 74 -20.67 -4.34 11.41
CA ALA A 74 -19.34 -4.64 10.88
C ALA A 74 -18.74 -3.49 10.04
N LEU A 75 -19.55 -2.51 9.64
CA LEU A 75 -19.10 -1.31 8.92
C LEU A 75 -18.51 -0.24 9.84
N THR A 76 -18.62 -0.42 11.15
CA THR A 76 -18.07 0.53 12.12
C THR A 76 -16.55 0.66 11.94
N SER A 77 -16.01 1.88 12.13
CA SER A 77 -14.57 2.18 12.02
C SER A 77 -13.97 1.95 10.62
N GLY A 78 -14.61 2.52 9.58
CA GLY A 78 -14.05 2.62 8.23
C GLY A 78 -13.10 3.82 8.05
N THR A 79 -12.15 3.69 7.13
CA THR A 79 -11.34 4.84 6.67
C THR A 79 -11.83 5.33 5.30
N THR A 80 -11.63 6.61 4.99
CA THR A 80 -11.97 7.14 3.66
C THR A 80 -11.20 6.42 2.55
N GLN A 81 -9.96 5.99 2.83
CA GLN A 81 -9.15 5.17 1.93
C GLN A 81 -9.85 3.87 1.53
N GLU A 82 -10.40 3.16 2.50
CA GLU A 82 -11.12 1.90 2.27
C GLU A 82 -12.39 2.14 1.44
N GLY A 83 -13.18 3.15 1.79
CA GLY A 83 -14.38 3.51 1.04
C GLY A 83 -14.08 3.88 -0.41
N LEU A 84 -13.04 4.68 -0.66
CA LEU A 84 -12.63 5.05 -2.02
C LEU A 84 -12.16 3.83 -2.82
N ALA A 85 -11.37 2.93 -2.23
CA ALA A 85 -10.91 1.72 -2.90
C ALA A 85 -12.07 0.78 -3.25
N ILE A 86 -13.05 0.64 -2.35
CA ILE A 86 -14.25 -0.20 -2.58
C ILE A 86 -15.11 0.37 -3.72
N LEU A 87 -15.32 1.68 -3.74
CA LEU A 87 -16.22 2.31 -4.71
C LEU A 87 -15.58 2.49 -6.10
N THR A 88 -14.26 2.61 -6.17
CA THR A 88 -13.55 2.92 -7.42
C THR A 88 -12.77 1.74 -8.00
N GLY A 89 -12.34 0.79 -7.16
CA GLY A 89 -11.41 -0.27 -7.55
C GLY A 89 -9.96 0.18 -7.74
N PHE A 90 -9.68 1.49 -7.64
CA PHE A 90 -8.35 2.06 -7.75
C PHE A 90 -7.63 2.03 -6.41
N SER A 91 -6.29 2.06 -6.48
CA SER A 91 -5.48 2.17 -5.29
C SER A 91 -5.62 3.54 -4.64
N CYS A 92 -5.68 3.50 -3.30
CA CYS A 92 -5.66 4.69 -2.47
C CYS A 92 -4.40 4.70 -1.60
N GLU A 93 -3.71 5.83 -1.57
CA GLU A 93 -2.61 6.09 -0.65
C GLU A 93 -3.10 6.88 0.56
N SER A 94 -2.43 6.66 1.70
CA SER A 94 -2.66 7.37 2.94
C SER A 94 -1.39 7.99 3.46
N TYR A 95 -1.52 9.23 3.89
CA TYR A 95 -0.47 10.02 4.52
C TYR A 95 -0.98 10.43 5.90
N ASP A 96 -0.42 9.82 6.93
CA ASP A 96 -0.65 10.18 8.33
C ASP A 96 0.42 11.20 8.72
N PHE A 97 -0.03 12.31 9.29
CA PHE A 97 0.80 13.41 9.75
C PHE A 97 0.44 13.85 11.17
N GLU A 98 -0.18 12.96 11.97
CA GLU A 98 -0.45 13.18 13.40
C GLU A 98 0.81 13.62 14.16
N THR A 99 1.95 13.00 13.84
CA THR A 99 3.25 13.22 14.48
C THR A 99 4.09 14.33 13.86
N LEU A 100 3.63 14.98 12.78
CA LEU A 100 4.37 16.12 12.22
C LEU A 100 4.28 17.30 13.18
N GLU A 101 5.38 17.59 13.88
CA GLU A 101 5.47 18.77 14.72
C GLU A 101 5.45 20.04 13.86
N MET A 102 4.94 21.15 14.41
CA MET A 102 4.87 22.42 13.69
C MET A 102 6.22 23.17 13.60
N SER A 103 7.35 22.47 13.77
CA SER A 103 8.68 23.08 13.85
C SER A 103 9.29 23.34 12.46
N GLU A 104 10.17 24.35 12.37
CA GLU A 104 10.82 24.76 11.11
C GLU A 104 11.65 23.65 10.44
N ALA A 105 12.13 22.67 11.23
CA ALA A 105 12.91 21.53 10.76
C ALA A 105 12.10 20.54 9.89
N LEU A 106 10.76 20.64 9.86
CA LEU A 106 9.85 19.77 9.10
C LEU A 106 9.29 20.44 7.82
N SER A 107 9.86 21.58 7.42
CA SER A 107 9.45 22.31 6.20
C SER A 107 9.50 21.45 4.94
N GLU A 108 10.51 20.58 4.77
CA GLU A 108 10.63 19.70 3.60
C GLU A 108 9.49 18.67 3.50
N GLU A 109 9.07 18.07 4.63
CA GLU A 109 7.97 17.08 4.63
C GLU A 109 6.63 17.74 4.34
N HIS A 110 6.41 18.95 4.88
CA HIS A 110 5.24 19.78 4.57
C HIS A 110 5.22 20.19 3.09
N ASP A 111 6.36 20.55 2.51
CA ASP A 111 6.48 20.91 1.11
C ASP A 111 6.23 19.72 0.18
N LEU A 112 6.72 18.54 0.53
CA LEU A 112 6.45 17.31 -0.22
C LEU A 112 4.96 16.94 -0.17
N LEU A 113 4.31 17.08 0.99
CA LEU A 113 2.88 16.85 1.13
C LEU A 113 2.07 17.85 0.30
N TRP A 114 2.44 19.14 0.34
CA TRP A 114 1.82 20.17 -0.48
C TRP A 114 1.97 19.87 -1.97
N ALA A 115 3.18 19.53 -2.43
CA ALA A 115 3.44 19.18 -3.82
C ALA A 115 2.58 18.00 -4.29
N ARG A 116 2.40 16.98 -3.43
CA ARG A 116 1.52 15.83 -3.71
C ARG A 116 0.06 16.27 -3.86
N LEU A 117 -0.45 17.06 -2.92
CA LEU A 117 -1.82 17.59 -2.98
C LEU A 117 -2.05 18.38 -4.27
N LEU A 118 -1.13 19.28 -4.62
CA LEU A 118 -1.20 20.08 -5.83
C LEU A 118 -1.18 19.22 -7.10
N SER A 119 -0.27 18.24 -7.18
CA SER A 119 -0.16 17.31 -8.30
C SER A 119 -1.38 16.38 -8.47
N SER A 120 -2.23 16.27 -7.44
CA SER A 120 -3.43 15.44 -7.44
C SER A 120 -4.66 16.18 -7.98
N VAL A 121 -4.65 17.51 -7.97
CA VAL A 121 -5.80 18.34 -8.39
C VAL A 121 -5.98 18.34 -9.90
N GLU A 122 -4.90 18.56 -10.66
CA GLU A 122 -4.93 18.64 -12.13
C GLU A 122 -5.49 17.36 -12.80
N PRO A 123 -5.04 16.14 -12.44
CA PRO A 123 -5.64 14.89 -12.92
C PRO A 123 -7.04 14.60 -12.36
N GLY A 124 -7.55 15.42 -11.44
CA GLY A 124 -8.88 15.24 -10.84
C GLY A 124 -8.98 14.03 -9.89
N LEU A 125 -7.89 13.69 -9.19
CA LEU A 125 -7.89 12.58 -8.24
C LEU A 125 -8.84 12.85 -7.08
N LEU A 126 -9.47 11.79 -6.57
CA LEU A 126 -10.35 11.91 -5.41
C LEU A 126 -9.52 11.99 -4.14
N MET A 127 -9.76 13.03 -3.34
CA MET A 127 -9.05 13.28 -2.10
C MET A 127 -10.01 13.43 -0.92
N GLY A 128 -9.63 12.84 0.21
CA GLY A 128 -10.33 13.03 1.47
C GLY A 128 -9.34 13.13 2.63
N CYS A 129 -9.75 13.74 3.73
CA CYS A 129 -8.91 13.88 4.91
C CYS A 129 -9.68 13.57 6.19
N SER A 130 -8.94 13.21 7.22
CA SER A 130 -9.46 12.96 8.56
C SER A 130 -9.16 14.17 9.44
N CYS A 131 -10.22 14.72 10.05
CA CYS A 131 -10.13 15.74 11.08
C CYS A 131 -10.17 15.06 12.45
N GLY A 132 -9.20 15.31 13.32
CA GLY A 132 -9.21 14.68 14.65
C GLY A 132 -7.84 14.44 15.25
N ARG A 133 -6.98 15.46 15.26
CA ARG A 133 -5.69 15.40 15.95
C ARG A 133 -5.88 15.07 17.44
N ARG A 134 -5.07 14.16 17.97
CA ARG A 134 -5.23 13.59 19.33
C ARG A 134 -4.89 14.59 20.42
N SER A 135 -3.99 15.53 20.13
CA SER A 135 -3.54 16.58 21.05
C SER A 135 -4.59 17.64 21.36
N MET A 136 -5.71 17.69 20.61
CA MET A 136 -6.73 18.74 20.75
C MET A 136 -8.06 18.18 21.28
N THR A 137 -8.83 19.02 21.98
CA THR A 137 -10.14 18.65 22.55
C THR A 137 -11.29 18.96 21.60
N GLU A 138 -12.47 18.36 21.84
CA GLU A 138 -13.67 18.59 21.02
C GLU A 138 -14.10 20.07 20.99
N GLU A 139 -13.91 20.77 22.11
CA GLU A 139 -14.23 22.17 22.27
C GLU A 139 -13.36 23.05 21.36
N GLU A 140 -12.08 22.70 21.18
CA GLU A 140 -11.17 23.44 20.31
C GLU A 140 -11.59 23.33 18.84
N PHE A 141 -12.04 22.15 18.38
CA PHE A 141 -12.60 21.98 17.04
C PHE A 141 -13.92 22.73 16.86
N SER A 142 -14.81 22.63 17.85
CA SER A 142 -16.13 23.27 17.82
C SER A 142 -16.04 24.79 17.74
N ARG A 143 -15.06 25.41 18.42
CA ARG A 143 -14.79 26.86 18.37
C ARG A 143 -14.46 27.36 16.96
N VAL A 144 -13.81 26.52 16.15
CA VAL A 144 -13.42 26.85 14.77
C VAL A 144 -14.37 26.28 13.72
N GLY A 145 -15.50 25.71 14.15
CA GLY A 145 -16.53 25.15 13.26
C GLY A 145 -16.15 23.83 12.59
N LEU A 146 -15.13 23.12 13.11
CA LEU A 146 -14.73 21.80 12.64
C LEU A 146 -15.35 20.71 13.54
N VAL A 147 -15.54 19.52 12.95
CA VAL A 147 -16.04 18.33 13.65
C VAL A 147 -14.88 17.37 13.82
N ARG A 148 -14.63 16.92 15.04
CA ARG A 148 -13.57 15.95 15.34
C ARG A 148 -13.98 14.54 14.91
N ASN A 149 -12.98 13.70 14.64
CA ASN A 149 -13.14 12.30 14.23
C ASN A 149 -14.07 12.16 13.02
N HIS A 150 -13.96 13.10 12.08
CA HIS A 150 -14.84 13.20 10.93
C HIS A 150 -14.05 13.30 9.62
N ALA A 151 -14.62 12.72 8.56
CA ALA A 151 -14.05 12.75 7.22
C ALA A 151 -14.52 13.99 6.46
N TYR A 152 -13.59 14.67 5.80
CA TYR A 152 -13.84 15.79 4.90
C TYR A 152 -13.35 15.45 3.50
N SER A 153 -14.01 15.99 2.48
CA SER A 153 -13.53 15.88 1.08
C SER A 153 -12.64 17.07 0.76
N ILE A 154 -11.48 16.82 0.14
CA ILE A 154 -10.65 17.86 -0.47
C ILE A 154 -11.10 18.04 -1.90
N LEU A 155 -11.47 19.27 -2.26
CA LEU A 155 -12.04 19.59 -3.57
C LEU A 155 -11.09 20.35 -4.47
N ASP A 156 -10.19 21.15 -3.89
CA ASP A 156 -9.27 22.02 -4.64
C ASP A 156 -8.10 22.41 -3.73
N VAL A 157 -6.95 22.71 -4.34
CA VAL A 157 -5.71 23.09 -3.64
C VAL A 157 -5.01 24.15 -4.48
N LYS A 158 -4.78 25.35 -3.91
CA LYS A 158 -4.29 26.50 -4.66
C LYS A 158 -3.32 27.36 -3.87
N PHE A 159 -2.41 28.00 -4.60
CA PHE A 159 -1.54 29.05 -4.07
C PHE A 159 -2.13 30.42 -4.44
N VAL A 160 -2.47 31.23 -3.45
CA VAL A 160 -3.19 32.50 -3.61
C VAL A 160 -2.52 33.56 -2.76
N GLN A 161 -2.05 34.64 -3.37
CA GLN A 161 -1.44 35.79 -2.67
C GLN A 161 -0.33 35.41 -1.66
N GLY A 162 0.53 34.45 -2.00
CA GLY A 162 1.60 33.99 -1.11
C GLY A 162 1.21 32.87 -0.14
N GLU A 163 -0.08 32.51 -0.09
CA GLU A 163 -0.62 31.53 0.85
C GLU A 163 -1.05 30.24 0.17
N ARG A 164 -0.85 29.11 0.87
CA ARG A 164 -1.26 27.77 0.44
C ARG A 164 -2.65 27.49 0.99
N LEU A 165 -3.65 27.33 0.12
CA LEU A 165 -5.05 27.14 0.50
C LEU A 165 -5.59 25.78 0.06
N ILE A 166 -6.42 25.17 0.91
CA ILE A 166 -7.13 23.92 0.63
C ILE A 166 -8.63 24.18 0.74
N ARG A 167 -9.37 23.75 -0.29
CA ARG A 167 -10.83 23.79 -0.30
C ARG A 167 -11.39 22.46 0.20
N LEU A 168 -12.18 22.53 1.24
CA LEU A 168 -12.78 21.39 1.89
C LEU A 168 -14.30 21.40 1.81
N ARG A 169 -14.88 20.21 1.96
CA ARG A 169 -16.31 20.01 2.16
C ARG A 169 -16.58 19.07 3.32
N ASN A 170 -17.38 19.53 4.27
CA ASN A 170 -17.97 18.67 5.29
C ASN A 170 -19.02 17.74 4.66
N THR A 171 -18.90 16.43 4.87
CA THR A 171 -19.80 15.44 4.25
C THR A 171 -21.24 15.51 4.77
N TRP A 172 -21.46 16.06 5.98
CA TRP A 172 -22.80 16.34 6.51
C TRP A 172 -23.47 17.57 5.89
N GLY A 173 -22.72 18.38 5.15
CA GLY A 173 -23.21 19.62 4.55
C GLY A 173 -23.64 20.65 5.59
N LYS A 174 -23.01 20.63 6.77
CA LYS A 174 -23.17 21.57 7.89
C LYS A 174 -21.80 21.77 8.54
N PHE A 175 -21.65 22.79 9.37
CA PHE A 175 -20.41 23.14 10.08
C PHE A 175 -19.26 23.50 9.12
N SER A 176 -18.90 24.78 9.13
CA SER A 176 -17.90 25.36 8.23
C SER A 176 -16.85 26.07 9.07
N TRP A 177 -15.61 26.01 8.60
CA TRP A 177 -14.47 26.71 9.18
C TRP A 177 -14.75 28.20 9.38
N THR A 178 -14.45 28.71 10.58
CA THR A 178 -14.67 30.12 10.96
C THR A 178 -13.39 30.95 11.09
N GLY A 179 -12.22 30.34 10.86
CA GLY A 179 -10.93 31.05 10.94
C GLY A 179 -10.52 31.74 9.64
N ASN A 180 -9.22 31.94 9.45
CA ASN A 180 -8.66 32.61 8.26
C ASN A 180 -9.09 31.90 6.97
N TRP A 181 -9.42 32.68 5.94
CA TRP A 181 -9.94 32.19 4.65
C TRP A 181 -11.34 31.56 4.68
N CYS A 182 -12.08 31.65 5.79
CA CYS A 182 -13.52 31.41 5.77
C CYS A 182 -14.25 32.41 4.86
N GLU A 183 -15.53 32.16 4.53
CA GLU A 183 -16.32 32.99 3.59
C GLU A 183 -16.34 34.49 3.96
N TYR A 184 -16.33 34.82 5.26
CA TYR A 184 -16.40 36.19 5.76
C TYR A 184 -15.03 36.77 6.16
N SER A 185 -13.93 36.06 5.88
CA SER A 185 -12.59 36.48 6.29
C SER A 185 -12.10 37.69 5.49
N GLU A 186 -11.48 38.65 6.18
CA GLU A 186 -10.84 39.82 5.56
C GLU A 186 -9.64 39.45 4.68
N CYS A 187 -9.06 38.25 4.84
CA CYS A 187 -7.99 37.76 3.98
C CYS A 187 -8.37 37.78 2.49
N TRP A 188 -9.66 37.62 2.17
CA TRP A 188 -10.15 37.71 0.79
C TRP A 188 -10.08 39.12 0.18
N ASN A 189 -9.94 40.18 0.99
CA ASN A 189 -9.83 41.55 0.49
C ASN A 189 -8.49 41.82 -0.21
N LEU A 190 -7.46 41.00 0.07
CA LEU A 190 -6.16 41.06 -0.61
C LEU A 190 -6.15 40.35 -1.97
N VAL A 191 -7.18 39.53 -2.26
CA VAL A 191 -7.28 38.79 -3.51
C VAL A 191 -8.00 39.65 -4.57
N PRO A 192 -7.44 39.81 -5.78
CA PRO A 192 -8.09 40.53 -6.87
C PRO A 192 -9.52 40.03 -7.13
N GLU A 193 -10.45 40.93 -7.37
CA GLU A 193 -11.89 40.62 -7.48
C GLU A 193 -12.20 39.49 -8.48
N ASN A 194 -11.54 39.50 -9.64
CA ASN A 194 -11.70 38.46 -10.67
C ASN A 194 -11.31 37.05 -10.18
N GLU A 195 -10.28 36.96 -9.35
CA GLU A 195 -9.80 35.69 -8.78
C GLU A 195 -10.66 35.30 -7.57
N ARG A 196 -10.97 36.26 -6.70
CA ARG A 196 -11.89 36.10 -5.57
C ARG A 196 -13.23 35.54 -6.02
N ASN A 197 -13.83 36.07 -7.09
CA ASN A 197 -15.11 35.60 -7.61
C ASN A 197 -15.08 34.14 -8.10
N LYS A 198 -13.91 33.63 -8.50
CA LYS A 198 -13.71 32.23 -8.90
C LYS A 198 -13.48 31.30 -7.70
N LEU A 199 -12.80 31.81 -6.67
CA LEU A 199 -12.40 31.03 -5.50
C LEU A 199 -13.48 30.99 -4.42
N MET A 200 -14.20 32.10 -4.22
CA MET A 200 -15.21 32.22 -3.17
C MET A 200 -16.27 31.14 -3.32
N THR A 201 -16.42 30.37 -2.24
CA THR A 201 -17.43 29.32 -2.14
C THR A 201 -18.80 29.97 -1.99
N LYS A 202 -19.58 30.04 -3.07
CA LYS A 202 -21.02 30.32 -2.96
C LYS A 202 -21.67 29.12 -2.26
N GLY A 203 -21.87 29.20 -0.94
CA GLY A 203 -22.57 28.16 -0.17
C GLY A 203 -21.80 27.59 1.03
N ALA A 204 -21.31 28.41 1.97
CA ALA A 204 -20.83 27.87 3.25
C ALA A 204 -21.92 27.13 4.03
N ALA A 205 -23.21 27.39 3.76
CA ALA A 205 -24.34 26.62 4.27
C ALA A 205 -24.31 25.13 3.84
N ASP A 206 -23.56 24.78 2.79
CA ASP A 206 -23.36 23.40 2.33
C ASP A 206 -22.07 22.75 2.89
N GLY A 207 -21.45 23.36 3.91
CA GLY A 207 -20.23 22.85 4.55
C GLY A 207 -18.96 23.05 3.72
N LEU A 208 -18.99 23.97 2.75
CA LEU A 208 -17.87 24.30 1.86
C LEU A 208 -17.06 25.47 2.43
N PHE A 209 -15.74 25.32 2.50
CA PHE A 209 -14.85 26.40 2.96
C PHE A 209 -13.43 26.23 2.45
N TRP A 210 -12.66 27.33 2.48
CA TRP A 210 -11.20 27.30 2.34
C TRP A 210 -10.55 27.38 3.72
N ILE A 211 -9.37 26.77 3.83
CA ILE A 211 -8.52 26.83 5.01
C ILE A 211 -7.07 26.97 4.56
N SER A 212 -6.23 27.63 5.36
CA SER A 212 -4.79 27.67 5.11
C SER A 212 -4.18 26.28 5.29
N PHE A 213 -3.10 25.98 4.57
CA PHE A 213 -2.38 24.71 4.71
C PHE A 213 -1.82 24.52 6.13
N THR A 214 -1.39 25.61 6.76
CA THR A 214 -0.88 25.63 8.13
C THR A 214 -1.97 25.30 9.15
N ASP A 215 -3.15 25.91 9.04
CA ASP A 215 -4.29 25.56 9.88
C ASP A 215 -4.79 24.13 9.59
N TRP A 216 -4.75 23.70 8.32
CA TRP A 216 -5.11 22.34 7.97
C TRP A 216 -4.20 21.31 8.66
N LEU A 217 -2.88 21.49 8.63
CA LEU A 217 -1.93 20.63 9.36
C LEU A 217 -2.16 20.65 10.88
N LYS A 218 -2.70 21.75 11.42
CA LYS A 218 -3.02 21.87 12.84
C LYS A 218 -4.20 21.00 13.27
N TYR A 219 -5.29 20.98 12.50
CA TYR A 219 -6.55 20.33 12.89
C TYR A 219 -6.74 18.93 12.30
N PHE A 220 -6.17 18.67 11.12
CA PHE A 220 -6.27 17.39 10.43
C PHE A 220 -5.09 16.50 10.77
N ASN A 221 -5.26 15.18 10.61
CA ASN A 221 -4.21 14.22 10.94
C ASN A 221 -3.88 13.23 9.82
N ALA A 222 -4.74 13.09 8.82
CA ALA A 222 -4.44 12.25 7.68
C ALA A 222 -5.10 12.76 6.39
N VAL A 223 -4.46 12.45 5.26
CA VAL A 223 -5.03 12.62 3.92
C VAL A 223 -4.96 11.31 3.13
N TYR A 224 -5.98 11.10 2.33
CA TYR A 224 -6.19 9.94 1.49
C TYR A 224 -6.34 10.39 0.04
N ILE A 225 -5.51 9.86 -0.85
CA ILE A 225 -5.51 10.18 -2.28
C ILE A 225 -5.83 8.91 -3.05
N CYS A 226 -6.92 8.92 -3.80
CA CYS A 226 -7.33 7.82 -4.67
C CYS A 226 -6.92 8.14 -6.11
N PHE A 227 -6.07 7.28 -6.67
CA PHE A 227 -5.50 7.43 -8.01
C PHE A 227 -6.49 6.98 -9.10
N VAL A 228 -7.76 7.39 -8.96
CA VAL A 228 -8.76 7.12 -10.00
C VAL A 228 -8.42 7.92 -11.23
N ARG A 229 -8.35 7.24 -12.37
CA ARG A 229 -8.05 7.87 -13.66
C ARG A 229 -9.14 7.52 -14.66
N GLU A 230 -9.75 8.55 -15.23
CA GLU A 230 -10.78 8.38 -16.25
C GLU A 230 -10.14 7.88 -17.56
N GLY A 231 -10.82 6.97 -18.25
CA GLY A 231 -10.36 6.40 -19.53
C GLY A 231 -9.28 5.33 -19.42
N TRP A 232 -8.79 5.01 -18.22
CA TRP A 232 -7.82 3.93 -18.03
C TRP A 232 -8.46 2.55 -18.12
N HIS A 233 -7.68 1.59 -18.61
CA HIS A 233 -8.05 0.17 -18.69
C HIS A 233 -7.68 -0.55 -17.39
N GLU A 234 -8.55 -1.44 -16.93
CA GLU A 234 -8.27 -2.31 -15.78
C GLU A 234 -8.18 -3.78 -16.17
N THR A 235 -7.28 -4.53 -15.52
CA THR A 235 -7.20 -5.99 -15.61
C THR A 235 -6.82 -6.55 -14.25
N ARG A 236 -7.48 -7.63 -13.81
CA ARG A 236 -7.33 -8.19 -12.47
C ARG A 236 -7.10 -9.69 -12.57
N VAL A 237 -6.11 -10.19 -11.83
CA VAL A 237 -5.76 -11.61 -11.75
C VAL A 237 -5.72 -12.03 -10.29
N ARG A 238 -6.25 -13.23 -10.02
CA ARG A 238 -6.17 -13.86 -8.70
C ARG A 238 -5.01 -14.82 -8.69
N GLY A 239 -4.27 -14.84 -7.60
CA GLY A 239 -3.19 -15.80 -7.40
C GLY A 239 -3.07 -16.22 -5.95
N VAL A 240 -2.08 -17.08 -5.69
CA VAL A 240 -1.75 -17.57 -4.34
C VAL A 240 -0.29 -17.26 -4.09
N PHE A 241 0.03 -16.68 -2.94
CA PHE A 241 1.42 -16.41 -2.60
C PHE A 241 2.23 -17.71 -2.54
N PRO A 242 3.43 -17.75 -3.15
CA PRO A 242 4.31 -18.89 -3.00
C PRO A 242 4.75 -19.00 -1.54
N ASN A 243 4.91 -20.23 -1.05
CA ASN A 243 5.46 -20.54 0.26
C ASN A 243 6.49 -21.67 0.15
N GLY A 244 7.10 -22.08 1.28
CA GLY A 244 8.08 -23.15 1.28
C GLY A 244 7.55 -24.52 0.84
N HIS A 245 6.24 -24.70 0.73
CA HIS A 245 5.60 -25.93 0.25
C HIS A 245 5.21 -25.87 -1.24
N SER A 246 5.39 -24.73 -1.90
CA SER A 246 5.04 -24.57 -3.30
C SER A 246 5.96 -25.38 -4.20
N GLU A 247 5.38 -26.28 -5.00
CA GLU A 247 6.11 -27.08 -6.00
C GLU A 247 6.36 -26.30 -7.30
N LYS A 248 5.50 -25.32 -7.59
CA LYS A 248 5.60 -24.44 -8.76
C LYS A 248 5.39 -22.98 -8.35
N LEU A 249 6.01 -22.07 -9.11
CA LEU A 249 5.81 -20.64 -8.95
C LEU A 249 4.95 -20.14 -10.11
N THR A 250 3.72 -19.71 -9.82
CA THR A 250 2.88 -19.02 -10.79
C THR A 250 3.09 -17.52 -10.66
N VAL A 251 3.40 -16.84 -11.76
CA VAL A 251 3.57 -15.38 -11.84
C VAL A 251 2.74 -14.81 -12.96
N SER A 252 2.41 -13.53 -12.89
CA SER A 252 1.67 -12.86 -13.96
C SER A 252 2.63 -12.21 -14.95
N ARG A 253 2.45 -12.50 -16.24
CA ARG A 253 3.17 -11.90 -17.36
C ARG A 253 2.32 -10.82 -17.99
N LEU A 254 2.89 -9.64 -18.16
CA LEU A 254 2.28 -8.52 -18.87
C LEU A 254 2.83 -8.45 -20.30
N ALA A 255 1.94 -8.26 -21.27
CA ALA A 255 2.28 -7.87 -22.63
C ALA A 255 1.83 -6.42 -22.85
N ILE A 256 2.82 -5.54 -23.07
CA ILE A 256 2.63 -4.12 -23.31
C ILE A 256 2.78 -3.89 -24.82
N PHE A 257 1.73 -3.37 -25.45
CA PHE A 257 1.69 -3.12 -26.89
C PHE A 257 2.16 -1.70 -27.24
N ASP A 258 1.77 -0.74 -26.41
CA ASP A 258 2.11 0.68 -26.55
C ASP A 258 2.75 1.19 -25.26
N ARG A 259 3.64 2.19 -25.39
CA ARG A 259 4.24 2.86 -24.23
C ARG A 259 3.14 3.37 -23.30
N SER A 260 3.09 2.83 -22.09
CA SER A 260 1.94 3.00 -21.20
C SER A 260 2.36 3.28 -19.77
N GLU A 261 1.69 4.25 -19.15
CA GLU A 261 1.70 4.38 -17.69
C GLU A 261 0.86 3.24 -17.11
N VAL A 262 1.40 2.57 -16.10
CA VAL A 262 0.85 1.38 -15.48
C VAL A 262 0.92 1.49 -13.96
N ASP A 263 -0.23 1.31 -13.32
CA ASP A 263 -0.42 1.26 -11.89
C ASP A 263 -0.77 -0.17 -11.47
N LEU A 264 0.20 -0.85 -10.86
CA LEU A 264 0.01 -2.18 -10.28
C LEU A 264 -0.34 -2.07 -8.80
N SER A 265 -1.33 -2.83 -8.38
CA SER A 265 -1.74 -2.93 -6.98
C SER A 265 -1.96 -4.38 -6.59
N LEU A 266 -1.29 -4.79 -5.51
CA LEU A 266 -1.38 -6.14 -4.96
C LEU A 266 -2.19 -6.08 -3.67
N HIS A 267 -3.30 -6.80 -3.65
CA HIS A 267 -4.29 -6.80 -2.57
C HIS A 267 -4.36 -8.17 -1.91
N GLN A 268 -4.60 -8.18 -0.61
CA GLN A 268 -4.93 -9.38 0.17
C GLN A 268 -6.25 -9.18 0.93
N GLN A 269 -6.83 -10.27 1.41
CA GLN A 269 -8.02 -10.21 2.24
C GLN A 269 -7.74 -9.48 3.57
N SER A 270 -8.59 -8.51 3.92
CA SER A 270 -8.49 -7.77 5.19
C SER A 270 -9.17 -8.50 6.36
N SER A 271 -8.90 -8.03 7.58
CA SER A 271 -9.44 -8.57 8.84
C SER A 271 -10.86 -8.08 9.18
N ARG A 272 -11.48 -7.17 8.40
CA ARG A 272 -12.84 -6.66 8.67
C ARG A 272 -13.85 -7.82 8.76
N GLY A 273 -14.43 -8.02 9.95
CA GLY A 273 -15.41 -9.09 10.24
C GLY A 273 -14.80 -10.41 10.73
N HIS A 274 -13.47 -10.53 10.81
CA HIS A 274 -12.80 -11.74 11.31
C HIS A 274 -11.76 -11.39 12.38
N LYS A 275 -11.90 -12.01 13.57
CA LYS A 275 -11.14 -11.62 14.77
C LYS A 275 -9.62 -11.83 14.68
N THR A 276 -9.10 -12.60 13.74
CA THR A 276 -7.66 -12.94 13.66
C THR A 276 -7.30 -13.52 12.28
N ARG A 277 -7.16 -12.70 11.25
CA ARG A 277 -6.27 -13.08 10.14
C ARG A 277 -5.12 -12.09 10.15
N ASP A 278 -3.93 -12.61 10.46
CA ASP A 278 -2.70 -11.84 10.34
C ASP A 278 -2.49 -11.58 8.85
N ILE A 279 -2.60 -10.31 8.47
CA ILE A 279 -2.20 -9.86 7.14
C ILE A 279 -0.73 -10.19 6.92
N VAL A 280 -0.36 -10.46 5.67
CA VAL A 280 1.01 -10.80 5.31
C VAL A 280 1.76 -9.60 4.77
N ASP A 281 3.09 -9.70 4.70
CA ASP A 281 3.90 -8.73 3.98
C ASP A 281 3.72 -8.87 2.48
N LEU A 282 3.58 -7.75 1.79
CA LEU A 282 3.37 -7.72 0.35
C LEU A 282 4.58 -7.13 -0.36
N LEU A 283 5.14 -7.91 -1.30
CA LEU A 283 6.19 -7.49 -2.22
C LEU A 283 5.77 -7.79 -3.66
N LEU A 284 5.92 -6.79 -4.51
CA LEU A 284 5.69 -6.79 -5.94
C LEU A 284 6.99 -6.39 -6.61
N LEU A 285 7.47 -7.23 -7.54
CA LEU A 285 8.64 -6.96 -8.36
C LEU A 285 8.27 -7.11 -9.84
N VAL A 286 8.66 -6.15 -10.66
CA VAL A 286 8.44 -6.17 -12.11
C VAL A 286 9.79 -6.25 -12.81
N PHE A 287 9.97 -7.31 -13.59
CA PHE A 287 11.15 -7.53 -14.42
C PHE A 287 10.78 -7.46 -15.89
N ASP A 288 11.68 -6.94 -16.72
CA ASP A 288 11.60 -7.15 -18.17
C ASP A 288 12.11 -8.54 -18.57
N ASP A 289 12.01 -8.85 -19.87
CA ASP A 289 12.51 -10.07 -20.49
C ASP A 289 14.02 -10.30 -20.31
N ARG A 290 14.78 -9.24 -20.01
CA ARG A 290 16.23 -9.25 -19.75
C ARG A 290 16.58 -9.34 -18.27
N TRP A 291 15.62 -9.69 -17.40
CA TRP A 291 15.81 -9.77 -15.94
C TRP A 291 16.24 -8.45 -15.27
N ARG A 292 15.97 -7.31 -15.91
CA ARG A 292 16.20 -6.00 -15.28
C ARG A 292 14.99 -5.64 -14.44
N LEU A 293 15.23 -5.26 -13.19
CA LEU A 293 14.19 -4.73 -12.31
C LEU A 293 13.73 -3.37 -12.83
N VAL A 294 12.48 -3.30 -13.27
CA VAL A 294 11.86 -2.09 -13.83
C VAL A 294 11.11 -1.33 -12.75
N ALA A 295 10.32 -2.03 -11.94
CA ALA A 295 9.47 -1.43 -10.93
C ALA A 295 9.30 -2.35 -9.71
N HIS A 296 9.04 -1.76 -8.54
CA HIS A 296 8.79 -2.49 -7.31
C HIS A 296 8.06 -1.60 -6.28
N ASN A 297 7.44 -2.21 -5.27
CA ASN A 297 7.06 -1.51 -4.04
C ASN A 297 8.13 -1.71 -2.94
N ASN A 298 8.00 -0.96 -1.85
CA ASN A 298 8.67 -1.32 -0.60
C ASN A 298 7.82 -2.34 0.15
N ARG A 299 8.43 -3.45 0.57
CA ARG A 299 7.74 -4.57 1.24
C ARG A 299 7.11 -4.10 2.55
N LYS A 300 5.79 -4.28 2.70
CA LYS A 300 5.03 -3.75 3.84
C LYS A 300 3.96 -4.73 4.30
N LEU A 301 3.68 -4.76 5.61
CA LEU A 301 2.50 -5.44 6.18
C LEU A 301 1.28 -4.52 6.05
N ARG A 302 0.54 -4.60 4.94
CA ARG A 302 -0.65 -3.79 4.65
C ARG A 302 -1.68 -4.60 3.87
N ASN A 303 -2.94 -4.17 3.86
CA ASN A 303 -4.00 -4.79 3.06
C ASN A 303 -3.68 -4.75 1.54
N HIS A 304 -2.94 -3.72 1.10
CA HIS A 304 -2.48 -3.60 -0.27
C HIS A 304 -1.17 -2.82 -0.37
N VAL A 305 -0.46 -3.03 -1.47
CA VAL A 305 0.72 -2.26 -1.89
C VAL A 305 0.59 -1.88 -3.36
N THR A 306 1.23 -0.78 -3.75
CA THR A 306 1.15 -0.21 -5.10
C THR A 306 2.53 0.00 -5.69
N CYS A 307 2.59 -0.01 -7.01
CA CYS A 307 3.76 0.37 -7.79
C CYS A 307 3.32 0.98 -9.12
N SER A 308 3.72 2.21 -9.37
CA SER A 308 3.44 2.95 -10.60
C SER A 308 4.72 3.07 -11.43
N THR A 309 4.62 2.84 -12.74
CA THR A 309 5.75 2.96 -13.67
C THR A 309 5.27 3.21 -15.08
N ILE A 310 6.17 3.64 -15.96
CA ILE A 310 5.94 3.66 -17.41
C ILE A 310 6.64 2.44 -18.00
N LEU A 311 5.91 1.65 -18.78
CA LEU A 311 6.44 0.48 -19.49
C LEU A 311 6.49 0.75 -20.99
N GLU A 312 7.56 0.31 -21.63
CA GLU A 312 7.73 0.34 -23.08
C GLU A 312 7.11 -0.93 -23.69
N PRO A 313 6.86 -0.97 -25.02
CA PRO A 313 6.37 -2.18 -25.67
C PRO A 313 7.30 -3.38 -25.42
N GLY A 314 6.72 -4.50 -24.96
CA GLY A 314 7.48 -5.67 -24.58
C GLY A 314 6.76 -6.56 -23.56
N TYR A 315 7.49 -7.55 -23.06
CA TYR A 315 6.99 -8.49 -22.06
C TYR A 315 7.64 -8.23 -20.70
N TYR A 316 6.82 -8.26 -19.66
CA TYR A 316 7.26 -8.10 -18.28
C TYR A 316 6.72 -9.22 -17.41
N THR A 317 7.50 -9.63 -16.41
CA THR A 317 7.10 -10.64 -15.43
C THR A 317 6.91 -9.99 -14.07
N VAL A 318 5.76 -10.21 -13.46
CA VAL A 318 5.36 -9.64 -12.17
C VAL A 318 5.37 -10.72 -11.10
N TYR A 319 6.27 -10.59 -10.13
CA TYR A 319 6.36 -11.48 -8.98
C TYR A 319 5.58 -10.89 -7.80
N CYS A 320 4.55 -11.60 -7.34
CA CYS A 320 3.79 -11.28 -6.14
C CYS A 320 4.23 -12.21 -5.00
N LEU A 321 4.91 -11.67 -4.00
CA LEU A 321 5.62 -12.43 -2.97
C LEU A 321 5.21 -11.99 -1.55
N SER A 322 5.26 -12.95 -0.63
CA SER A 322 5.14 -12.75 0.81
C SER A 322 6.06 -13.73 1.55
N PHE A 323 6.65 -13.30 2.66
CA PHE A 323 7.60 -14.11 3.44
C PHE A 323 7.18 -14.33 4.89
N THR A 324 6.20 -13.58 5.42
CA THR A 324 5.61 -13.85 6.75
C THR A 324 5.09 -15.28 6.84
N GLN A 325 4.57 -15.82 5.73
CA GLN A 325 3.92 -17.13 5.67
C GLN A 325 4.76 -18.21 5.02
N TRP A 326 6.06 -17.98 4.87
CA TRP A 326 6.93 -18.94 4.19
C TRP A 326 6.87 -20.35 4.79
N GLN A 327 6.63 -20.43 6.10
CA GLN A 327 6.51 -21.69 6.85
C GLN A 327 5.05 -22.14 7.08
N VAL A 328 4.06 -21.36 6.62
CA VAL A 328 2.63 -21.64 6.82
C VAL A 328 2.11 -22.48 5.66
N LYS A 329 1.44 -23.60 5.97
CA LYS A 329 0.88 -24.52 4.97
C LYS A 329 -0.35 -23.98 4.25
N LYS A 330 -1.16 -23.16 4.92
CA LYS A 330 -2.42 -22.68 4.36
C LYS A 330 -2.12 -21.64 3.26
N PRO A 331 -2.59 -21.86 2.02
CA PRO A 331 -2.40 -20.88 0.96
C PRO A 331 -3.14 -19.58 1.30
N ILE A 332 -2.50 -18.46 0.99
CA ILE A 332 -3.15 -17.15 1.02
C ILE A 332 -3.27 -16.62 -0.40
N GLU A 333 -4.50 -16.26 -0.73
CA GLU A 333 -4.86 -15.69 -2.00
C GLU A 333 -4.57 -14.19 -2.02
N TYR A 334 -4.25 -13.70 -3.21
CA TYR A 334 -4.09 -12.29 -3.51
C TYR A 334 -4.84 -11.92 -4.77
N THR A 335 -5.02 -10.63 -4.96
CA THR A 335 -5.44 -10.05 -6.22
C THR A 335 -4.41 -9.06 -6.71
N LEU A 336 -3.89 -9.29 -7.91
CA LEU A 336 -3.11 -8.32 -8.66
C LEU A 336 -4.05 -7.54 -9.57
N ALA A 337 -4.21 -6.25 -9.33
CA ALA A 337 -4.96 -5.34 -10.17
C ALA A 337 -4.01 -4.40 -10.90
N CYS A 338 -4.16 -4.32 -12.21
CA CYS A 338 -3.40 -3.47 -13.09
C CYS A 338 -4.33 -2.42 -13.71
N HIS A 339 -4.02 -1.14 -13.53
CA HIS A 339 -4.65 -0.04 -14.24
C HIS A 339 -3.64 0.55 -15.21
N SER A 340 -4.03 0.81 -16.45
CA SER A 340 -3.09 1.24 -17.49
C SER A 340 -3.73 2.23 -18.46
N HIS A 341 -2.93 3.16 -18.98
CA HIS A 341 -3.41 4.16 -19.92
C HIS A 341 -3.90 3.54 -21.25
N HIS A 342 -3.18 2.55 -21.78
CA HIS A 342 -3.64 1.76 -22.93
C HIS A 342 -3.97 0.33 -22.50
N ALA A 343 -4.78 -0.37 -23.28
CA ALA A 343 -5.10 -1.77 -23.03
C ALA A 343 -3.84 -2.64 -23.06
N ILE A 344 -3.68 -3.46 -22.03
CA ILE A 344 -2.59 -4.44 -21.92
C ILE A 344 -3.18 -5.85 -21.85
N TYR A 345 -2.34 -6.85 -22.07
CA TYR A 345 -2.72 -8.23 -21.83
C TYR A 345 -1.94 -8.79 -20.64
N MET A 346 -2.62 -9.53 -19.76
CA MET A 346 -2.03 -10.15 -18.58
C MET A 346 -2.44 -11.63 -18.54
N GLU A 347 -1.46 -12.51 -18.38
CA GLU A 347 -1.66 -13.96 -18.27
C GLU A 347 -0.83 -14.52 -17.12
N ASP A 348 -1.22 -15.68 -16.61
CA ASP A 348 -0.41 -16.41 -15.63
C ASP A 348 0.50 -17.42 -16.32
N ILE A 349 1.76 -17.46 -15.90
CA ILE A 349 2.76 -18.41 -16.36
C ILE A 349 3.38 -19.15 -15.17
N ASP A 350 3.69 -20.43 -15.37
CA ASP A 350 4.40 -21.23 -14.37
C ASP A 350 5.92 -21.19 -14.65
N LEU A 351 6.68 -20.88 -13.60
CA LEU A 351 8.14 -20.80 -13.61
C LEU A 351 8.74 -21.73 -12.54
N PRO A 352 10.04 -22.10 -12.66
CA PRO A 352 10.76 -22.77 -11.59
C PRO A 352 10.76 -21.94 -10.29
N VAL A 353 10.59 -22.60 -9.15
CA VAL A 353 10.49 -21.92 -7.84
C VAL A 353 11.80 -21.23 -7.45
N GLU A 354 12.93 -21.70 -7.98
CA GLU A 354 14.25 -21.09 -7.82
C GLU A 354 14.33 -19.66 -8.39
N ASN A 355 13.42 -19.29 -9.31
CA ASN A 355 13.35 -17.94 -9.85
C ASN A 355 13.02 -16.89 -8.77
N ILE A 356 12.42 -17.30 -7.63
CA ILE A 356 12.21 -16.40 -6.48
C ILE A 356 13.56 -15.89 -5.97
N ALA A 357 14.53 -16.78 -5.72
CA ALA A 357 15.86 -16.38 -5.28
C ALA A 357 16.54 -15.48 -6.32
N MET A 358 16.41 -15.80 -7.61
CA MET A 358 16.97 -14.99 -8.70
C MET A 358 16.43 -13.56 -8.69
N ALA A 359 15.10 -13.42 -8.60
CA ALA A 359 14.40 -12.14 -8.53
C ALA A 359 14.83 -11.33 -7.30
N LEU A 360 14.92 -11.97 -6.13
CA LEU A 360 15.36 -11.31 -4.89
C LEU A 360 16.83 -10.88 -4.95
N ILE A 361 17.70 -11.67 -5.58
CA ILE A 361 19.11 -11.32 -5.76
C ILE A 361 19.25 -10.09 -6.66
N GLN A 362 18.60 -10.08 -7.82
CA GLN A 362 18.61 -8.91 -8.72
C GLN A 362 18.04 -7.67 -8.05
N PHE A 363 16.96 -7.85 -7.29
CA PHE A 363 16.37 -6.78 -6.50
C PHE A 363 17.34 -6.21 -5.46
N ALA A 364 18.00 -7.07 -4.68
CA ALA A 364 18.98 -6.67 -3.66
C ALA A 364 20.24 -6.03 -4.25
N LEU A 365 20.73 -6.51 -5.38
CA LEU A 365 21.86 -5.87 -6.09
C LEU A 365 21.52 -4.46 -6.57
N LYS A 366 20.27 -4.24 -7.01
CA LYS A 366 19.84 -2.96 -7.57
C LYS A 366 19.50 -1.92 -6.49
N LYS A 367 18.94 -2.35 -5.36
CA LYS A 367 18.33 -1.46 -4.35
C LYS A 367 18.93 -1.59 -2.96
N GLY A 368 19.66 -2.65 -2.68
CA GLY A 368 20.27 -2.90 -1.38
C GLY A 368 21.45 -1.98 -1.12
N VAL A 369 21.66 -1.65 0.15
CA VAL A 369 22.84 -0.91 0.60
C VAL A 369 24.00 -1.89 0.68
N PRO A 370 25.09 -1.69 -0.10
CA PRO A 370 26.24 -2.58 -0.07
C PRO A 370 27.09 -2.33 1.18
N ALA A 371 27.60 -3.41 1.77
CA ALA A 371 28.61 -3.39 2.81
C ALA A 371 29.71 -4.39 2.46
N MET A 372 30.96 -3.92 2.47
CA MET A 372 32.12 -4.72 2.11
C MET A 372 32.47 -5.70 3.24
N CYS A 373 32.76 -6.95 2.90
CA CYS A 373 33.03 -8.02 3.86
C CYS A 373 34.52 -8.37 3.99
N ASP A 374 35.33 -7.98 3.01
CA ASP A 374 36.76 -8.24 2.95
C ASP A 374 37.55 -6.97 2.63
N SER A 375 38.84 -6.92 3.00
CA SER A 375 39.69 -5.77 2.68
C SER A 375 39.98 -5.61 1.18
N LEU A 376 39.79 -6.68 0.39
CA LEU A 376 40.05 -6.72 -1.04
C LEU A 376 38.87 -6.27 -1.91
N GLY A 377 37.69 -6.03 -1.32
CA GLY A 377 36.49 -5.64 -2.07
C GLY A 377 36.00 -6.70 -3.05
N SER A 378 36.21 -7.99 -2.76
CA SER A 378 35.73 -9.10 -3.58
C SER A 378 34.45 -9.74 -3.03
N MET A 379 34.08 -9.40 -1.78
CA MET A 379 32.95 -9.97 -1.06
C MET A 379 32.09 -8.85 -0.48
N TYR A 380 30.78 -8.93 -0.72
CA TYR A 380 29.83 -7.91 -0.29
C TYR A 380 28.58 -8.54 0.33
N THR A 381 27.95 -7.78 1.22
CA THR A 381 26.54 -7.97 1.55
C THR A 381 25.71 -6.81 1.03
N TYR A 382 24.48 -7.08 0.65
CA TYR A 382 23.49 -6.07 0.29
C TYR A 382 22.32 -6.19 1.25
N THR A 383 22.03 -5.10 1.96
CA THR A 383 20.94 -5.06 2.93
C THR A 383 19.81 -4.17 2.44
N LEU A 384 18.58 -4.69 2.50
CA LEU A 384 17.35 -3.98 2.22
C LEU A 384 16.53 -3.87 3.51
N ASN A 385 16.46 -2.66 4.07
CA ASN A 385 15.68 -2.36 5.28
C ASN A 385 14.96 -0.98 5.23
N LYS A 386 15.40 -0.06 4.35
CA LYS A 386 14.85 1.29 4.30
C LYS A 386 13.42 1.27 3.74
N GLY A 387 12.46 1.66 4.58
CA GLY A 387 11.03 1.68 4.23
C GLY A 387 10.38 0.29 4.14
N TRP A 388 11.06 -0.75 4.63
CA TRP A 388 10.59 -2.14 4.64
C TRP A 388 10.02 -2.50 6.01
N SER A 389 9.04 -3.40 6.05
CA SER A 389 8.60 -4.08 7.28
C SER A 389 9.54 -5.26 7.58
N GLY A 390 10.80 -4.99 7.93
CA GLY A 390 11.83 -6.00 8.20
C GLY A 390 13.10 -5.83 7.36
N GLN A 391 13.81 -6.93 7.10
CA GLN A 391 15.11 -6.92 6.41
C GLN A 391 15.22 -8.04 5.37
N LEU A 392 15.95 -7.79 4.29
CA LEU A 392 16.52 -8.84 3.44
C LEU A 392 18.03 -8.64 3.35
N THR A 393 18.77 -9.73 3.53
CA THR A 393 20.23 -9.76 3.43
C THR A 393 20.66 -10.68 2.30
N LEU A 394 21.33 -10.13 1.29
CA LEU A 394 22.03 -10.87 0.25
C LEU A 394 23.53 -10.87 0.57
N ALA A 395 24.21 -11.99 0.36
CA ALA A 395 25.66 -12.07 0.33
C ALA A 395 26.16 -12.45 -1.07
N VAL A 396 27.22 -11.79 -1.50
CA VAL A 396 27.83 -11.91 -2.82
C VAL A 396 29.31 -12.23 -2.64
N ASN A 397 29.72 -13.40 -3.10
CA ASN A 397 31.11 -13.81 -3.12
C ASN A 397 31.63 -13.81 -4.56
N ASN A 398 32.32 -12.73 -4.98
CA ASN A 398 32.98 -12.68 -6.29
C ASN A 398 34.41 -13.24 -6.25
N ASN A 399 34.90 -13.63 -5.07
CA ASN A 399 36.22 -14.22 -4.94
C ASN A 399 36.28 -15.56 -5.70
N PRO A 400 37.33 -15.82 -6.49
CA PRO A 400 37.45 -17.05 -7.25
C PRO A 400 37.94 -18.25 -6.44
N VAL A 401 38.49 -18.03 -5.24
CA VAL A 401 39.16 -19.08 -4.45
C VAL A 401 38.55 -19.26 -3.07
N ASN A 402 38.26 -18.18 -2.36
CA ASN A 402 37.87 -18.24 -0.96
C ASN A 402 36.35 -18.33 -0.79
N PHE A 403 35.94 -19.12 0.18
CA PHE A 403 34.59 -19.12 0.74
C PHE A 403 34.38 -17.87 1.58
N LEU A 404 33.18 -17.30 1.51
CA LEU A 404 32.71 -16.27 2.43
C LEU A 404 31.90 -16.95 3.52
N HIS A 405 32.41 -16.92 4.75
CA HIS A 405 31.65 -17.33 5.92
C HIS A 405 30.98 -16.09 6.48
N ILE A 406 29.66 -16.16 6.67
CA ILE A 406 28.88 -15.09 7.26
C ILE A 406 28.12 -15.62 8.46
N LYS A 407 28.21 -14.91 9.58
CA LYS A 407 27.31 -15.07 10.72
C LYS A 407 26.41 -13.84 10.79
N SER A 408 25.10 -14.04 10.74
CA SER A 408 24.09 -12.98 10.88
C SER A 408 23.21 -13.25 12.09
N ASP A 409 23.21 -12.31 13.03
CA ASP A 409 22.53 -12.41 14.32
C ASP A 409 21.48 -11.30 14.48
N LEU A 410 20.22 -11.71 14.57
CA LEU A 410 19.02 -10.90 14.78
C LEU A 410 18.42 -11.11 16.18
N THR A 411 19.11 -11.80 17.12
CA THR A 411 18.55 -12.16 18.45
C THR A 411 18.17 -10.96 19.32
N GLN A 412 18.78 -9.79 19.08
CA GLN A 412 18.44 -8.53 19.76
C GLN A 412 17.29 -7.77 19.09
N SER A 413 16.68 -8.35 18.06
CA SER A 413 15.53 -7.79 17.36
C SER A 413 14.24 -8.24 18.05
N VAL A 414 13.21 -7.40 17.99
CA VAL A 414 11.92 -7.63 18.66
C VAL A 414 10.80 -7.57 17.63
N ASN A 415 9.79 -8.43 17.78
CA ASN A 415 8.61 -8.51 16.92
C ASN A 415 8.94 -8.79 15.44
N LEU A 416 9.83 -9.76 15.20
CA LEU A 416 10.28 -10.15 13.87
C LEU A 416 10.26 -11.68 13.72
N VAL A 417 9.75 -12.15 12.59
CA VAL A 417 9.89 -13.53 12.11
C VAL A 417 10.92 -13.57 10.99
N SER A 418 11.61 -14.70 10.81
CA SER A 418 12.62 -14.88 9.76
C SER A 418 12.42 -16.21 9.05
N THR A 419 12.60 -16.22 7.73
CA THR A 419 12.47 -17.43 6.90
C THR A 419 13.46 -18.54 7.28
N ARG A 420 14.62 -18.19 7.86
CA ARG A 420 15.68 -19.12 8.31
C ARG A 420 16.07 -18.99 9.79
N GLY A 421 15.21 -18.37 10.60
CA GLY A 421 15.47 -18.13 12.02
C GLY A 421 16.30 -16.87 12.29
N VAL A 422 16.51 -16.57 13.57
CA VAL A 422 17.08 -15.30 14.04
C VAL A 422 18.61 -15.28 14.12
N CYS A 423 19.28 -16.44 14.04
CA CYS A 423 20.73 -16.52 13.97
C CYS A 423 21.10 -17.50 12.87
N THR A 424 21.91 -17.05 11.93
CA THR A 424 22.31 -17.82 10.75
C THR A 424 23.82 -17.81 10.60
N ILE A 425 24.38 -18.95 10.18
CA ILE A 425 25.78 -19.09 9.78
C ILE A 425 25.77 -19.77 8.43
N ASP A 426 26.38 -19.14 7.44
CA ASP A 426 26.37 -19.62 6.06
C ASP A 426 27.77 -19.56 5.46
N VAL A 427 28.10 -20.60 4.70
CA VAL A 427 29.35 -20.71 3.94
C VAL A 427 29.02 -20.59 2.45
N ILE A 428 29.35 -19.44 1.87
CA ILE A 428 29.04 -19.11 0.48
C ILE A 428 30.24 -19.47 -0.40
N PRO A 429 30.07 -20.37 -1.38
CA PRO A 429 31.17 -20.79 -2.23
C PRO A 429 31.74 -19.65 -3.10
N PRO A 430 32.97 -19.81 -3.62
CA PRO A 430 33.55 -18.89 -4.59
C PRO A 430 32.62 -18.67 -5.79
N ARG A 431 32.46 -17.43 -6.25
CA ARG A 431 31.57 -17.06 -7.37
C ARG A 431 30.11 -17.47 -7.17
N HIS A 432 29.59 -17.30 -5.95
CA HIS A 432 28.18 -17.55 -5.64
C HIS A 432 27.52 -16.36 -4.94
N ARG A 433 26.20 -16.35 -4.99
CA ARG A 433 25.31 -15.40 -4.33
C ARG A 433 24.29 -16.16 -3.50
N GLN A 434 23.90 -15.62 -2.35
CA GLN A 434 22.95 -16.29 -1.47
C GLN A 434 22.11 -15.31 -0.66
N ILE A 435 20.80 -15.54 -0.61
CA ILE A 435 19.93 -14.85 0.34
C ILE A 435 20.12 -15.49 1.72
N ILE A 436 20.64 -14.71 2.66
CA ILE A 436 21.02 -15.17 4.01
C ILE A 436 19.80 -15.27 4.89
N ASN A 437 19.06 -14.16 5.00
CA ASN A 437 17.82 -14.08 5.75
C ASN A 437 16.83 -13.11 5.10
N ILE A 438 15.55 -13.40 5.31
CA ILE A 438 14.46 -12.48 5.08
C ILE A 438 13.70 -12.43 6.39
N SER A 439 13.71 -11.28 7.06
CA SER A 439 12.95 -11.03 8.27
C SER A 439 11.77 -10.11 7.99
N THR A 440 10.66 -10.34 8.70
CA THR A 440 9.43 -9.57 8.54
C THR A 440 8.84 -9.25 9.91
N GLN A 441 8.29 -8.05 10.08
CA GLN A 441 7.54 -7.72 11.29
C GLN A 441 6.42 -8.74 11.51
N LEU A 442 6.29 -9.27 12.72
CA LEU A 442 5.30 -10.31 13.04
C LEU A 442 3.92 -9.70 13.29
N GLU A 443 3.82 -8.75 14.22
CA GLU A 443 2.55 -8.11 14.59
C GLU A 443 2.53 -6.62 14.21
N THR A 444 1.50 -6.17 13.49
CA THR A 444 1.31 -4.75 13.13
C THR A 444 0.90 -3.86 14.28
N THR A 445 0.32 -4.41 15.34
CA THR A 445 -0.20 -3.65 16.48
C THR A 445 0.90 -3.19 17.43
N ALA A 446 2.05 -3.86 17.42
CA ALA A 446 3.21 -3.53 18.23
C ALA A 446 4.33 -2.91 17.38
N SER A 447 5.09 -2.00 17.97
CA SER A 447 6.34 -1.54 17.35
C SER A 447 7.31 -2.71 17.20
N TYR A 448 8.22 -2.62 16.24
CA TYR A 448 9.28 -3.61 16.04
C TYR A 448 10.64 -2.93 16.04
N SER A 449 11.68 -3.68 16.39
CA SER A 449 13.06 -3.19 16.34
C SER A 449 13.95 -4.19 15.63
N LEU A 450 14.75 -3.71 14.69
CA LEU A 450 15.66 -4.52 13.90
C LEU A 450 17.10 -4.22 14.31
N ARG A 451 17.78 -5.22 14.88
CA ARG A 451 19.21 -5.16 15.21
C ARG A 451 19.91 -6.37 14.62
N CYS A 452 20.53 -6.16 13.45
CA CYS A 452 21.30 -7.18 12.76
C CYS A 452 22.80 -6.96 12.98
N LYS A 453 23.47 -7.93 13.63
CA LYS A 453 24.93 -7.96 13.73
C LYS A 453 25.48 -8.98 12.75
N GLN A 454 26.44 -8.57 11.94
CA GLN A 454 27.08 -9.45 10.96
C GLN A 454 28.56 -9.60 11.25
N SER A 455 29.08 -10.80 11.07
CA SER A 455 30.50 -11.13 11.16
C SER A 455 30.92 -11.93 9.95
N PHE A 456 32.10 -11.62 9.40
CA PHE A 456 32.58 -12.18 8.14
C PHE A 456 33.94 -12.82 8.32
N LEU A 457 34.18 -13.92 7.61
CA LEU A 457 35.47 -14.58 7.55
C LEU A 457 35.69 -15.08 6.12
N SER A 458 36.83 -14.73 5.53
CA SER A 458 37.29 -15.29 4.26
C SER A 458 38.14 -16.52 4.56
N SER A 459 37.85 -17.66 3.92
CA SER A 459 38.56 -18.91 4.19
C SER A 459 38.71 -19.77 2.94
N HIS A 460 39.82 -20.51 2.84
CA HIS A 460 40.00 -21.54 1.81
C HIS A 460 39.19 -22.82 2.10
N ILE A 461 38.65 -22.96 3.32
CA ILE A 461 37.99 -24.19 3.79
C ILE A 461 36.47 -23.98 3.82
N PRO A 462 35.67 -24.97 3.36
CA PRO A 462 34.21 -24.88 3.33
C PRO A 462 33.52 -25.13 4.69
N GLN A 463 34.27 -25.19 5.78
CA GLN A 463 33.75 -25.50 7.12
C GLN A 463 33.69 -24.23 7.97
N PRO A 464 32.58 -23.95 8.67
CA PRO A 464 32.41 -22.69 9.44
C PRO A 464 33.33 -22.57 10.67
N GLY A 465 34.14 -23.59 10.95
CA GLY A 465 35.18 -23.56 11.98
C GLY A 465 34.63 -23.21 13.37
N ARG A 466 35.06 -22.06 13.91
CA ARG A 466 34.70 -21.59 15.26
C ARG A 466 33.23 -21.18 15.40
N TRP A 467 32.48 -21.02 14.31
CA TRP A 467 31.11 -20.53 14.36
C TRP A 467 30.04 -21.62 14.36
N GLY A 468 30.32 -22.83 13.86
CA GLY A 468 29.28 -23.86 13.76
C GLY A 468 29.84 -25.28 13.72
N ALA A 469 28.94 -26.26 13.83
CA ALA A 469 29.25 -27.68 13.64
C ALA A 469 29.61 -27.97 12.16
N SER A 470 29.89 -29.24 11.82
CA SER A 470 30.36 -29.69 10.49
C SER A 470 29.48 -29.35 9.28
N SER A 471 28.31 -28.71 9.45
CA SER A 471 27.44 -28.28 8.35
C SER A 471 27.86 -26.92 7.77
N THR A 472 27.63 -26.73 6.47
CA THR A 472 27.94 -25.46 5.77
C THR A 472 26.92 -24.36 6.06
N HIS A 473 25.77 -24.71 6.63
CA HIS A 473 24.66 -23.80 6.92
C HIS A 473 24.09 -24.14 8.31
N THR A 474 23.80 -23.13 9.11
CA THR A 474 23.10 -23.26 10.40
C THR A 474 22.06 -22.15 10.51
N PRO A 475 20.76 -22.45 10.63
CA PRO A 475 20.14 -23.77 10.48
C PRO A 475 20.38 -24.37 9.08
N ASN A 476 20.30 -25.68 8.93
CA ASN A 476 20.44 -26.32 7.62
C ASN A 476 19.36 -25.79 6.64
N ILE A 477 19.72 -25.68 5.36
CA ILE A 477 18.75 -25.40 4.30
C ILE A 477 17.86 -26.64 4.13
N THR A 478 16.57 -26.46 4.41
CA THR A 478 15.54 -27.51 4.30
C THR A 478 14.86 -27.44 2.93
N PRO A 479 14.12 -28.48 2.51
CA PRO A 479 13.27 -28.39 1.31
C PRO A 479 12.37 -27.15 1.29
N LEU A 480 11.89 -26.71 2.47
CA LEU A 480 11.03 -25.52 2.61
C LEU A 480 11.75 -24.19 2.35
N THR A 481 13.05 -24.14 2.55
CA THR A 481 13.85 -22.90 2.45
C THR A 481 14.79 -22.90 1.25
N LYS A 482 14.91 -24.05 0.57
CA LYS A 482 15.84 -24.28 -0.54
C LYS A 482 15.64 -23.30 -1.70
N SER A 483 14.40 -23.01 -2.08
CA SER A 483 14.08 -22.15 -3.22
C SER A 483 14.47 -20.68 -3.05
N ILE A 484 14.72 -20.23 -1.82
CA ILE A 484 15.18 -18.85 -1.53
C ILE A 484 16.67 -18.85 -1.14
N HIS A 485 17.07 -19.79 -0.29
CA HIS A 485 18.30 -19.67 0.48
C HIS A 485 19.47 -20.51 -0.04
N SER A 486 19.29 -21.28 -1.11
CA SER A 486 20.41 -22.02 -1.71
C SER A 486 21.44 -21.07 -2.34
N PRO A 487 22.75 -21.33 -2.20
CA PRO A 487 23.76 -20.60 -2.96
C PRO A 487 23.55 -20.79 -4.48
N ILE A 488 23.56 -19.69 -5.22
CA ILE A 488 23.40 -19.68 -6.68
C ILE A 488 24.70 -19.21 -7.32
N PRO A 489 25.24 -19.94 -8.32
CA PRO A 489 26.44 -19.50 -9.02
C PRO A 489 26.25 -18.15 -9.73
N SER A 490 27.26 -17.28 -9.66
CA SER A 490 27.18 -15.91 -10.18
C SER A 490 26.99 -15.83 -11.71
N HIS A 491 27.25 -16.90 -12.47
CA HIS A 491 27.10 -16.93 -13.94
C HIS A 491 25.65 -17.07 -14.41
N TYR A 492 24.70 -17.31 -13.50
CA TYR A 492 23.28 -17.33 -13.82
C TYR A 492 22.65 -15.92 -13.95
N PHE A 493 23.42 -14.86 -13.71
CA PHE A 493 22.93 -13.49 -13.54
C PHE A 493 23.52 -12.48 -14.52
#